data_AF-A0A496W9Q7-F1
#
_entry.id   AF-A0A496W9Q7-F1
#
_cell.length_a   1.000
_cell.length_b   1.000
_cell.length_c   1.000
_cell.angle_alpha   90.00
_cell.angle_beta   90.00
_cell.angle_gamma   90.00
#
_symmetry.space_group_name_H-M   'P 1'
#
loop_
_entity.id
_entity.type
_entity.pdbx_description
1 polymer ?
#
loop_
_entity_poly.entity_id
_entity_poly.type
_entity_poly.pdbx_seq_one_letter_code
_entity_poly.pdbx_strand_id
1 'polypeptide(L)'
;MQVINQGQVITYKYDALGRRISKQDAFGETTFLWNGDVLLVETRNNIHKTDIYEPDSFKPLALVQDGEVYYYHLDHLGTPQEMTDTQGEIVWSVRYKAHGNVVRQEIEQVENNLRFQGLPPISLARCFFFFTANTEYHRVPQTLYTSL
;
A
#
# COMPACT_ATOMS: atom_id res chain seq x y z
N MET A 1 -4.34 -6.95 -16.88
CA MET A 1 -3.13 -7.75 -16.62
C MET A 1 -3.50 -8.90 -15.70
N GLN A 2 -2.95 -10.10 -15.91
CA GLN A 2 -3.15 -11.25 -15.01
C GLN A 2 -1.80 -11.70 -14.45
N VAL A 3 -1.80 -12.12 -13.19
CA VAL A 3 -0.62 -12.67 -12.49
C VAL A 3 -1.04 -13.95 -11.80
N ILE A 4 -0.21 -14.99 -11.89
CA ILE A 4 -0.42 -16.26 -11.20
C ILE A 4 0.49 -16.29 -9.98
N ASN A 5 -0.07 -16.40 -8.77
CA ASN A 5 0.67 -16.55 -7.53
C ASN A 5 0.14 -17.77 -6.76
N GLN A 6 1.00 -18.75 -6.48
CA GLN A 6 0.65 -19.99 -5.76
C GLN A 6 -0.62 -20.70 -6.30
N GLY A 7 -0.82 -20.67 -7.62
CA GLY A 7 -1.99 -21.28 -8.29
C GLY A 7 -3.25 -20.39 -8.31
N GLN A 8 -3.22 -19.23 -7.66
CA GLN A 8 -4.27 -18.22 -7.74
C GLN A 8 -4.03 -17.28 -8.91
N VAL A 9 -5.06 -17.06 -9.74
CA VAL A 9 -5.04 -16.02 -10.77
C VAL A 9 -5.54 -14.71 -10.15
N ILE A 10 -4.71 -13.67 -10.21
CA ILE A 10 -5.06 -12.31 -9.80
C ILE A 10 -5.15 -11.45 -11.07
N THR A 11 -6.29 -10.81 -11.29
CA THR A 11 -6.52 -9.91 -12.42
C THR A 11 -6.48 -8.45 -11.97
N TYR A 12 -5.78 -7.62 -12.72
CA TYR A 12 -5.65 -6.18 -12.47
C TYR A 12 -6.19 -5.38 -13.64
N LYS A 13 -6.92 -4.31 -13.32
CA LYS A 13 -7.37 -3.27 -14.26
C LYS A 13 -6.67 -1.95 -13.95
N TYR A 14 -6.43 -1.17 -14.99
CA TYR A 14 -5.71 0.09 -14.92
C TYR A 14 -6.46 1.18 -15.68
N ASP A 15 -6.24 2.43 -15.30
CA ASP A 15 -6.66 3.58 -16.09
C ASP A 15 -5.65 3.92 -17.20
N ALA A 16 -5.95 4.97 -17.98
CA ALA A 16 -5.10 5.41 -19.09
C ALA A 16 -3.72 5.94 -18.65
N LEU A 17 -3.54 6.28 -17.37
CA LEU A 17 -2.27 6.72 -16.79
C LEU A 17 -1.47 5.55 -16.21
N GLY A 18 -1.99 4.32 -16.29
CA GLY A 18 -1.34 3.12 -15.78
C GLY A 18 -1.49 2.95 -14.26
N ARG A 19 -2.41 3.67 -13.61
CA ARG A 19 -2.71 3.48 -12.18
C ARG A 19 -3.71 2.34 -12.02
N ARG A 20 -3.51 1.51 -10.99
CA ARG A 20 -4.40 0.37 -10.72
C ARG A 20 -5.75 0.88 -10.24
N ILE A 21 -6.84 0.48 -10.90
CA ILE A 21 -8.22 0.84 -10.51
C ILE A 21 -9.01 -0.34 -9.93
N SER A 22 -8.57 -1.57 -10.21
CA SER A 22 -9.16 -2.78 -9.62
C SER A 22 -8.15 -3.94 -9.56
N LYS A 23 -8.28 -4.75 -8.52
CA LYS A 23 -7.64 -6.05 -8.32
C LYS A 23 -8.73 -7.08 -8.02
N GLN A 24 -8.78 -8.15 -8.79
CA GLN A 24 -9.64 -9.30 -8.55
C GLN A 24 -8.77 -10.51 -8.19
N ASP A 25 -8.99 -11.08 -7.01
CA ASP A 25 -8.42 -12.37 -6.62
C ASP A 25 -9.55 -13.39 -6.34
N ALA A 26 -9.20 -14.58 -5.88
CA ALA A 26 -10.20 -15.63 -5.58
C ALA A 26 -11.11 -15.28 -4.39
N PHE A 27 -10.75 -14.28 -3.58
CA PHE A 27 -11.47 -13.86 -2.39
C PHE A 27 -12.30 -12.59 -2.62
N GLY A 28 -12.17 -11.92 -3.76
CA GLY A 28 -13.03 -10.80 -4.13
C GLY A 28 -12.32 -9.72 -4.96
N GLU A 29 -13.06 -8.63 -5.20
CA GLU A 29 -12.56 -7.43 -5.84
C GLU A 29 -12.09 -6.41 -4.79
N THR A 30 -10.99 -5.73 -5.09
CA THR A 30 -10.54 -4.51 -4.42
C THR A 30 -10.50 -3.40 -5.46
N THR A 31 -11.20 -2.30 -5.21
CA THR A 31 -11.22 -1.12 -6.09
C THR A 31 -10.38 0.01 -5.49
N PHE A 32 -9.81 0.84 -6.36
CA PHE A 32 -8.89 1.91 -5.99
C PHE A 32 -9.33 3.22 -6.64
N LEU A 33 -9.48 4.27 -5.84
CA LEU A 33 -9.76 5.63 -6.29
C LEU A 33 -8.53 6.51 -6.08
N TRP A 34 -8.21 7.34 -7.06
CA TRP A 34 -7.02 8.19 -7.07
C TRP A 34 -7.40 9.67 -7.08
N ASN A 35 -6.63 10.50 -6.37
CA ASN A 35 -6.67 11.95 -6.45
C ASN A 35 -5.33 12.45 -6.99
N GLY A 36 -5.27 12.90 -8.25
CA GLY A 36 -3.99 13.17 -8.90
C GLY A 36 -3.08 11.93 -8.84
N ASP A 37 -1.90 12.06 -8.25
CA ASP A 37 -0.91 10.98 -8.18
C ASP A 37 -0.98 10.16 -6.88
N VAL A 38 -1.90 10.47 -5.95
CA VAL A 38 -2.05 9.75 -4.67
C VAL A 38 -3.27 8.82 -4.65
N LEU A 39 -3.11 7.67 -4.01
CA LEU A 39 -4.24 6.77 -3.72
C LEU A 39 -5.12 7.44 -2.68
N LEU A 40 -6.40 7.65 -2.99
CA LEU A 40 -7.35 8.28 -2.08
C LEU A 40 -8.17 7.24 -1.32
N VAL A 41 -8.70 6.24 -2.01
CA VAL A 41 -9.58 5.23 -1.41
C VAL A 41 -9.23 3.83 -1.89
N GLU A 42 -9.18 2.89 -0.96
CA GLU A 42 -9.22 1.46 -1.22
C GLU A 42 -10.54 0.90 -0.68
N THR A 43 -11.25 0.14 -1.49
CA THR A 43 -12.49 -0.53 -1.07
C THR A 43 -12.38 -2.02 -1.33
N ARG A 44 -12.64 -2.81 -0.30
CA ARG A 44 -12.76 -4.28 -0.40
C ARG A 44 -13.93 -4.74 0.45
N ASN A 45 -14.82 -5.52 -0.16
CA ASN A 45 -16.07 -5.93 0.48
C ASN A 45 -16.86 -4.70 0.96
N ASN A 46 -17.06 -4.55 2.27
CA ASN A 46 -17.75 -3.43 2.89
C ASN A 46 -16.81 -2.56 3.75
N ILE A 47 -15.50 -2.70 3.54
CA ILE A 47 -14.45 -1.92 4.21
C ILE A 47 -13.97 -0.85 3.24
N HIS A 48 -14.01 0.40 3.70
CA HIS A 48 -13.53 1.57 2.96
C HIS A 48 -12.37 2.20 3.72
N LYS A 49 -11.18 2.19 3.12
CA LYS A 49 -9.98 2.86 3.64
C LYS A 49 -9.76 4.13 2.84
N THR A 50 -9.72 5.28 3.50
CA THR A 50 -9.44 6.57 2.88
C THR A 50 -8.15 7.15 3.44
N ASP A 51 -7.14 7.30 2.59
CA ASP A 51 -5.85 7.90 2.96
C ASP A 51 -5.92 9.43 2.77
N ILE A 52 -5.58 10.16 3.82
CA ILE A 52 -5.48 11.62 3.84
C ILE A 52 -4.00 11.99 3.81
N TYR A 53 -3.61 12.92 2.95
CA TYR A 53 -2.22 13.36 2.77
C TYR A 53 -2.06 14.83 3.17
N GLU A 54 -0.83 15.22 3.51
CA GLU A 54 -0.46 16.63 3.60
C GLU A 54 -0.69 17.36 2.26
N PRO A 55 -1.08 18.65 2.27
CA PRO A 55 -1.23 19.42 1.04
C PRO A 55 0.04 19.41 0.19
N ASP A 56 -0.13 19.23 -1.12
CA ASP A 56 0.96 19.24 -2.13
C ASP A 56 2.12 18.27 -1.82
N SER A 57 1.82 17.16 -1.14
CA SER A 57 2.80 16.19 -0.65
C SER A 57 2.31 14.75 -0.85
N PHE A 58 3.24 13.81 -0.77
CA PHE A 58 2.96 12.37 -0.75
C PHE A 58 2.97 11.78 0.66
N LYS A 59 3.11 12.64 1.69
CA LYS A 59 3.16 12.24 3.09
C LYS A 59 1.76 11.95 3.61
N PRO A 60 1.47 10.72 4.06
CA PRO A 60 0.17 10.39 4.62
C PRO A 60 0.05 11.01 6.01
N LEU A 61 -1.07 11.65 6.27
CA LEU A 61 -1.41 12.31 7.52
C LEU A 61 -2.31 11.43 8.39
N ALA A 62 -3.36 10.86 7.78
CA ALA A 62 -4.33 10.03 8.48
C ALA A 62 -4.94 8.96 7.57
N LEU A 63 -5.41 7.88 8.17
CA LEU A 63 -6.24 6.85 7.56
C LEU A 63 -7.63 6.90 8.20
N VAL A 64 -8.67 7.01 7.38
CA VAL A 64 -10.06 6.86 7.84
C VAL A 64 -10.56 5.50 7.37
N GLN A 65 -10.97 4.67 8.32
CA GLN A 65 -11.54 3.35 8.04
C GLN A 65 -12.76 3.10 8.93
N ASP A 66 -13.89 2.78 8.31
CA ASP A 66 -15.13 2.39 9.00
C ASP A 66 -15.61 3.40 10.06
N GLY A 67 -15.32 4.69 9.86
CA GLY A 67 -15.67 5.79 10.78
C GLY A 67 -14.61 6.10 11.84
N GLU A 68 -13.59 5.26 11.96
CA GLU A 68 -12.44 5.49 12.83
C GLU A 68 -11.33 6.25 12.10
N VAL A 69 -10.59 7.06 12.85
CA VAL A 69 -9.46 7.84 12.34
C VAL A 69 -8.18 7.40 13.01
N TYR A 70 -7.17 7.14 12.18
CA TYR A 70 -5.85 6.75 12.61
C TYR A 70 -4.82 7.75 12.09
N TYR A 71 -3.87 8.15 12.91
CA TYR A 71 -2.90 9.20 12.62
C TYR A 71 -1.52 8.59 12.35
N TYR A 72 -0.93 8.95 11.21
CA TYR A 72 0.40 8.46 10.85
C TYR A 72 1.50 9.26 11.55
N HIS A 73 2.47 8.55 12.13
CA HIS A 73 3.71 9.13 12.66
C HIS A 73 4.85 8.78 11.70
N LEU A 74 5.36 9.81 11.04
CA LEU A 74 6.35 9.68 9.98
C LEU A 74 7.77 9.97 10.49
N ASP A 75 8.76 9.37 9.85
CA ASP A 75 10.14 9.86 9.95
C ASP A 75 10.37 11.15 9.13
N HIS A 76 11.58 11.70 9.20
CA HIS A 76 11.95 12.92 8.47
C HIS A 76 11.84 12.79 6.93
N LEU A 77 11.81 11.57 6.39
CA LEU A 77 11.66 11.29 4.96
C LEU A 77 10.19 11.09 4.55
N GLY A 78 9.26 11.07 5.51
CA GLY A 78 7.84 10.81 5.25
C GLY A 78 7.45 9.33 5.32
N THR A 79 8.29 8.50 5.92
CA THR A 79 8.04 7.06 6.07
C THR A 79 7.17 6.80 7.29
N PRO A 80 6.01 6.12 7.16
CA PRO A 80 5.25 5.65 8.31
C PRO A 80 6.08 4.74 9.23
N GLN A 81 6.22 5.12 10.50
CA GLN A 81 6.84 4.31 11.55
C GLN A 81 5.78 3.77 12.50
N GLU A 82 4.79 4.60 12.84
CA GLU A 82 3.73 4.25 13.80
C GLU A 82 2.40 4.83 13.34
N MET A 83 1.32 4.29 13.88
CA MET A 83 -0.02 4.83 13.71
C MET A 83 -0.77 4.75 15.04
N THR A 84 -1.43 5.84 15.41
CA THR A 84 -2.22 5.92 16.64
C THR A 84 -3.70 6.11 16.35
N ASP A 85 -4.56 5.60 17.22
CA ASP A 85 -6.00 5.88 17.17
C ASP A 85 -6.34 7.27 17.75
N THR A 86 -7.64 7.55 17.89
CA THR A 86 -8.16 8.80 18.47
C THR A 86 -7.90 8.96 19.97
N GLN A 87 -7.58 7.87 20.68
CA GLN A 87 -7.20 7.87 22.10
C GLN A 87 -5.68 8.03 22.30
N GLY A 88 -4.90 7.98 21.22
CA GLY A 88 -3.44 8.07 21.25
C GLY A 88 -2.75 6.71 21.46
N GLU A 89 -3.49 5.61 21.39
CA GLU A 89 -2.92 4.27 21.51
C GLU A 89 -2.30 3.83 20.19
N ILE A 90 -1.15 3.16 20.27
CA ILE A 90 -0.44 2.67 19.08
C ILE A 90 -1.16 1.42 18.54
N VAL A 91 -1.77 1.54 17.36
CA VAL A 91 -2.51 0.47 16.68
C VAL A 91 -1.71 -0.20 15.55
N TRP A 92 -0.64 0.45 15.11
CA TRP A 92 0.30 -0.10 14.13
C TRP A 92 1.69 0.47 14.38
N SER A 93 2.73 -0.37 14.28
CA SER A 93 4.11 0.09 14.41
C SER A 93 5.07 -0.85 13.69
N VAL A 94 6.08 -0.25 13.05
CA VAL A 94 7.17 -0.94 12.37
C VAL A 94 8.51 -0.34 12.77
N ARG A 95 9.54 -1.18 12.92
CA ARG A 95 10.93 -0.72 13.07
C ARG A 95 11.77 -1.12 11.88
N TYR A 96 12.41 -0.12 11.26
CA TYR A 96 13.39 -0.31 10.19
C TYR A 96 14.80 -0.39 10.76
N LYS A 97 15.65 -1.31 10.25
CA LYS A 97 17.10 -1.19 10.45
C LYS A 97 17.67 -0.09 9.55
N ALA A 98 18.85 0.40 9.87
CA ALA A 98 19.59 1.48 9.18
C ALA A 98 19.81 1.30 7.65
N HIS A 99 19.36 0.20 7.05
CA HIS A 99 19.44 -0.09 5.61
C HIS A 99 18.07 -0.39 4.96
N GLY A 100 16.96 0.09 5.51
CA GLY A 100 15.64 0.07 4.83
C GLY A 100 14.90 -1.27 4.80
N ASN A 101 15.48 -2.34 5.35
CA ASN A 101 14.77 -3.59 5.58
C ASN A 101 13.91 -3.47 6.85
N VAL A 102 12.60 -3.72 6.73
CA VAL A 102 11.69 -3.91 7.86
C VAL A 102 12.20 -5.09 8.68
N VAL A 103 12.52 -4.87 9.94
CA VAL A 103 13.04 -5.94 10.81
C VAL A 103 12.00 -6.46 11.75
N ARG A 104 10.99 -5.65 12.08
CA ARG A 104 9.92 -6.09 12.97
C ARG A 104 8.71 -5.20 12.80
N GLN A 105 7.58 -5.81 12.51
CA GLN A 105 6.27 -5.22 12.76
C GLN A 105 5.92 -5.56 14.21
N GLU A 106 5.77 -4.53 15.04
CA GLU A 106 5.58 -4.70 16.48
C GLU A 106 4.09 -4.81 16.81
N ILE A 107 3.24 -4.08 16.08
CA ILE A 107 1.78 -4.04 16.28
C ILE A 107 1.10 -4.00 14.90
N GLU A 108 0.04 -4.80 14.72
CA GLU A 108 -0.78 -4.87 13.50
C GLU A 108 -2.26 -5.06 13.85
N GLN A 109 -2.86 -4.07 14.51
CA GLN A 109 -4.31 -4.07 14.73
C GLN A 109 -5.06 -3.52 13.52
N VAL A 110 -4.42 -2.60 12.79
CA VAL A 110 -4.90 -2.03 11.53
C VAL A 110 -3.91 -2.36 10.42
N GLU A 111 -4.40 -2.90 9.31
CA GLU A 111 -3.60 -3.22 8.14
C GLU A 111 -3.23 -1.92 7.39
N ASN A 112 -1.94 -1.57 7.42
CA ASN A 112 -1.37 -0.44 6.70
C ASN A 112 -0.54 -0.91 5.50
N ASN A 113 -0.89 -0.42 4.31
CA ASN A 113 -0.27 -0.83 3.06
C ASN A 113 0.71 0.20 2.48
N LEU A 114 0.79 1.39 3.10
CA LEU A 114 1.78 2.41 2.82
C LEU A 114 3.08 2.06 3.55
N ARG A 115 4.16 1.83 2.79
CA ARG A 115 5.48 1.46 3.35
C ARG A 115 6.61 2.17 2.61
N PHE A 116 7.77 2.28 3.27
CA PHE A 116 9.01 2.89 2.79
C PHE A 116 9.23 2.68 1.29
N GLN A 117 9.06 3.76 0.52
CA GLN A 117 9.56 3.87 -0.84
C GLN A 117 10.97 4.43 -0.73
N GLY A 118 11.97 3.56 -0.67
CA GLY A 118 13.35 4.04 -0.66
C GLY A 118 13.63 4.82 -1.94
N LEU A 119 13.75 6.16 -1.81
CA LEU A 119 14.58 7.14 -2.56
C LEU A 119 13.87 8.52 -2.69
N PRO A 120 14.63 9.65 -2.73
CA PRO A 120 14.06 10.98 -2.87
C PRO A 120 13.48 11.22 -4.29
N PRO A 121 12.45 12.09 -4.43
CA PRO A 121 11.73 12.27 -5.68
C PRO A 121 12.53 13.14 -6.65
N ILE A 122 13.21 12.52 -7.61
CA ILE A 122 13.58 13.18 -8.87
C ILE A 122 13.16 12.28 -10.03
N SER A 123 12.02 12.63 -10.62
CA SER A 123 11.49 12.18 -11.91
C SER A 123 11.05 10.71 -12.10
N LEU A 124 9.77 10.59 -12.46
CA LEU A 124 9.24 9.68 -13.50
C LEU A 124 9.41 8.16 -13.35
N ALA A 125 9.46 7.61 -12.13
CA ALA A 125 9.24 6.18 -12.00
C ALA A 125 8.74 5.75 -10.61
N ARG A 126 7.54 5.13 -10.62
CA ARG A 126 7.03 4.10 -9.70
C ARG A 126 6.19 4.53 -8.49
N CYS A 127 4.89 4.73 -8.76
CA CYS A 127 3.79 4.19 -7.95
C CYS A 127 3.61 2.65 -8.09
N PHE A 128 4.60 1.92 -8.63
CA PHE A 128 4.45 0.52 -9.05
C PHE A 128 4.47 -0.52 -7.92
N PHE A 129 4.66 -0.14 -6.65
CA PHE A 129 4.79 -1.11 -5.56
C PHE A 129 3.98 -0.78 -4.30
N PHE A 130 2.76 -0.27 -4.46
CA PHE A 130 1.76 -0.46 -3.41
C PHE A 130 1.25 -1.92 -3.49
N PHE A 131 1.63 -2.70 -2.47
CA PHE A 131 1.37 -4.14 -2.20
C PHE A 131 2.25 -5.22 -2.86
N THR A 132 3.27 -5.65 -2.13
CA THR A 132 3.64 -7.06 -1.93
C THR A 132 4.10 -7.21 -0.48
N ALA A 133 3.22 -7.65 0.42
CA ALA A 133 3.63 -8.28 1.66
C ALA A 133 3.32 -9.78 1.51
N ASN A 134 4.25 -10.63 1.95
CA ASN A 134 4.15 -12.09 1.99
C ASN A 134 4.10 -12.87 0.68
N THR A 135 5.23 -12.86 -0.04
CA THR A 135 5.80 -14.12 -0.56
C THR A 135 7.30 -13.94 -0.57
N GLU A 136 8.00 -14.89 0.05
CA GLU A 136 9.45 -15.00 0.00
C GLU A 136 9.95 -14.79 -1.43
N TYR A 137 10.97 -13.96 -1.57
CA TYR A 137 11.70 -13.77 -2.82
C TYR A 137 12.52 -15.03 -3.09
N HIS A 138 11.86 -16.13 -3.48
CA HIS A 138 12.55 -17.18 -4.22
C HIS A 138 12.55 -16.78 -5.68
N ARG A 139 13.76 -16.62 -6.23
CA ARG A 139 13.98 -16.43 -7.67
C ARG A 139 13.27 -17.57 -8.40
N VAL A 140 12.14 -17.29 -9.03
CA VAL A 140 11.54 -18.17 -10.03
C VAL A 140 11.97 -17.66 -11.42
N PRO A 141 12.46 -18.53 -12.32
CA PRO A 141 13.02 -18.12 -13.61
C PRO A 141 11.99 -17.47 -14.53
N GLN A 142 12.46 -16.64 -15.46
CA GLN A 142 11.67 -16.00 -16.51
C GLN A 142 10.95 -17.03 -17.41
N THR A 143 9.65 -17.23 -17.22
CA THR A 143 8.70 -17.86 -18.16
C THR A 143 7.31 -17.79 -17.50
N LEU A 144 6.21 -17.22 -18.01
CA LEU A 144 5.76 -16.75 -19.32
C LEU A 144 4.76 -15.61 -19.06
N TYR A 145 4.89 -14.47 -19.74
CA TYR A 145 3.81 -13.50 -19.87
C TYR A 145 2.97 -13.93 -21.08
N THR A 146 1.71 -14.30 -20.90
CA THR A 146 0.78 -14.48 -22.02
C THR A 146 -0.35 -13.47 -21.93
N SER A 147 -0.36 -12.54 -22.88
CA SER A 147 -1.52 -11.73 -23.24
C SER A 147 -2.44 -12.57 -24.13
N LEU A 148 -3.70 -12.73 -23.72
CA LEU A 148 -4.85 -12.91 -24.61
C LEU A 148 -5.92 -11.93 -24.16
#